data_AF-A0A0P5XE79-F1
#
_entry.id   AF-A0A0P5XE79-F1
#
_cell.length_a   1.000
_cell.length_b   1.000
_cell.length_c   1.000
_cell.angle_alpha   90.00
_cell.angle_beta   90.00
_cell.angle_gamma   90.00
#
_symmetry.space_group_name_H-M   'P 1'
#
loop_
_entity.id
_entity.type
_entity.pdbx_description
1 polymer ?
#
loop_
_entity_poly.entity_id
_entity_poly.type
_entity_poly.pdbx_seq_one_letter_code
_entity_poly.pdbx_strand_id
1 'polypeptide(L)'
;MKRMSWTFRVPFQNIKNFVVSRPPAVIFAFCIASFGIVTLCLSLYIKHTSSPLKNPDEKGWNDVAVKMNKLNMCLLAPGVSPSINTTGMEAASVPFEMMLPVHEIWKNFTVISGSIAAIDLGLRDHIGTNLSFSLSLMQSQNKLCLNLYHPWFVSMPHGAPTCNSLQFNPFPKSIGAFVLPREDKKLTTGSITPKCADNSAFDVKLLENPAWTVLLGKEERARSSHHLMVASLFLLASFFTILCFAAVRGGSSSKPIKISNPGRIELEDKEPLAP
;
A
#
# COMPACT_ATOMS: atom_id res chain seq x y z
N MET A 1 49.93 25.86 -14.77
CA MET A 1 48.59 25.22 -14.86
C MET A 1 48.47 24.00 -15.81
N LYS A 2 49.53 23.49 -16.48
CA LYS A 2 49.40 22.36 -17.44
C LYS A 2 49.55 20.93 -16.89
N ARG A 3 49.97 20.74 -15.62
CA ARG A 3 50.23 19.39 -15.04
C ARG A 3 48.98 18.60 -14.60
N MET A 4 47.84 19.26 -14.40
CA MET A 4 46.63 18.62 -13.83
C MET A 4 45.77 17.90 -14.88
N SER A 5 46.01 18.13 -16.18
CA SER A 5 45.26 17.49 -17.27
C SER A 5 45.69 16.03 -17.52
N TRP A 6 46.93 15.67 -17.18
CA TRP A 6 47.48 14.33 -17.46
C TRP A 6 47.00 13.28 -16.45
N THR A 7 46.72 13.68 -15.20
CA THR A 7 46.32 12.77 -14.12
C THR A 7 44.89 12.23 -14.26
N PHE A 8 43.98 12.97 -14.89
CA PHE A 8 42.60 12.53 -15.13
C PHE A 8 42.43 11.69 -16.39
N ARG A 9 43.34 11.77 -17.36
CA ARG A 9 43.20 11.08 -18.65
C ARG A 9 43.33 9.56 -18.53
N VAL A 10 44.32 9.13 -17.74
CA VAL A 10 44.62 7.71 -17.47
C VAL A 10 43.46 6.97 -16.78
N PRO A 11 42.90 7.45 -15.64
CA PRO A 11 41.77 6.77 -15.01
C PRO A 11 40.52 6.77 -15.90
N PHE A 12 40.29 7.82 -16.68
CA PHE A 12 39.16 7.86 -17.62
C PHE A 12 39.28 6.80 -18.73
N GLN A 13 40.49 6.61 -19.27
CA GLN A 13 40.75 5.54 -20.25
C GLN A 13 40.61 4.14 -19.65
N ASN A 14 41.03 3.95 -18.40
CA ASN A 14 40.83 2.68 -17.69
C ASN A 14 39.35 2.39 -17.43
N ILE A 15 38.55 3.38 -17.03
CA ILE A 15 37.10 3.24 -16.87
C ILE A 15 36.47 2.90 -18.22
N LYS A 16 36.85 3.58 -19.30
CA LYS A 16 36.35 3.28 -20.64
C LYS A 16 36.63 1.83 -21.06
N ASN A 17 37.85 1.35 -20.81
CA ASN A 17 38.23 -0.05 -21.10
C ASN A 17 37.46 -1.04 -20.23
N PHE A 18 37.22 -0.72 -18.95
CA PHE A 18 36.39 -1.53 -18.06
C PHE A 18 34.94 -1.60 -18.55
N VAL A 19 34.39 -0.48 -19.02
CA VAL A 19 33.01 -0.39 -19.54
C VAL A 19 32.83 -1.29 -20.77
N VAL A 20 33.78 -1.26 -21.71
CA VAL A 20 33.71 -2.08 -22.93
C VAL A 20 33.97 -3.55 -22.65
N SER A 21 34.88 -3.87 -21.72
CA SER A 21 35.27 -5.26 -21.43
C SER A 21 34.28 -6.01 -20.53
N ARG A 22 33.45 -5.31 -19.75
CA ARG A 22 32.53 -5.94 -18.79
C ARG A 22 31.10 -5.36 -18.83
N PRO A 23 30.36 -5.52 -19.94
CA PRO A 23 29.02 -4.96 -20.09
C PRO A 23 28.03 -5.30 -18.95
N PRO A 24 27.96 -6.55 -18.44
CA PRO A 24 27.02 -6.89 -17.35
C PRO A 24 27.28 -6.12 -16.05
N ALA A 25 28.56 -5.92 -15.70
CA ALA A 25 28.93 -5.21 -14.48
C ALA A 25 28.59 -3.71 -14.55
N VAL A 26 28.67 -3.12 -15.76
CA VAL A 26 28.30 -1.73 -16.00
C VAL A 26 26.81 -1.51 -15.79
N ILE A 27 25.99 -2.38 -16.38
CA ILE A 27 24.53 -2.32 -16.23
C ILE A 27 24.15 -2.44 -14.75
N PHE A 28 24.75 -3.41 -14.05
CA PHE A 28 24.55 -3.58 -12.61
C PHE A 28 24.93 -2.33 -11.81
N ALA A 29 26.08 -1.70 -12.10
CA ALA A 29 26.51 -0.47 -11.44
C ALA A 29 25.52 0.69 -11.69
N PHE A 30 25.01 0.84 -12.92
CA PHE A 30 23.97 1.82 -13.23
C PHE A 30 22.65 1.55 -12.51
N CYS A 31 22.24 0.29 -12.38
CA CYS A 31 21.06 -0.09 -11.60
C CYS A 31 21.22 0.22 -10.11
N ILE A 32 22.40 -0.03 -9.53
CA ILE A 32 22.70 0.35 -8.14
C ILE A 32 22.62 1.87 -7.99
N ALA A 33 23.22 2.63 -8.92
CA ALA A 33 23.20 4.09 -8.87
C ALA A 33 21.77 4.64 -9.00
N SER A 34 20.97 4.15 -9.95
CA SER A 34 19.59 4.61 -10.13
C SER A 34 18.72 4.28 -8.92
N PHE A 35 18.83 3.06 -8.39
CA PHE A 35 18.10 2.67 -7.18
C PHE A 35 18.56 3.47 -5.95
N GLY A 36 19.86 3.73 -5.81
CA GLY A 36 20.41 4.60 -4.76
C GLY A 36 19.91 6.03 -4.83
N ILE A 37 19.80 6.61 -6.04
CA ILE A 37 19.26 7.97 -6.23
C ILE A 37 17.76 8.00 -5.90
N VAL A 38 16.98 7.05 -6.41
CA VAL A 38 15.53 6.99 -6.16
C VAL A 38 15.25 6.83 -4.65
N THR A 39 15.98 5.95 -3.98
CA THR A 39 15.85 5.75 -2.52
C THR A 39 16.27 6.99 -1.73
N LEU A 40 17.31 7.70 -2.15
CA LEU A 40 17.71 8.96 -1.55
C LEU A 40 16.63 10.04 -1.73
N CYS A 41 16.12 10.23 -2.95
CA CYS A 41 15.04 11.17 -3.24
C CYS A 41 13.79 10.87 -2.41
N LEU A 42 13.40 9.59 -2.30
CA LEU A 42 12.29 9.15 -1.47
C LEU A 42 12.56 9.42 0.01
N SER A 43 13.78 9.19 0.50
CA SER A 43 14.17 9.48 1.89
C SER A 43 14.05 10.98 2.21
N LEU A 44 14.46 11.85 1.29
CA LEU A 44 14.41 13.30 1.44
C LEU A 44 12.97 13.80 1.35
N TYR A 45 12.17 13.23 0.45
CA TYR A 45 10.75 13.52 0.35
C TYR A 45 10.03 13.16 1.66
N ILE A 46 10.26 11.95 2.18
CA ILE A 46 9.72 11.52 3.47
C ILE A 46 10.30 12.36 4.60
N LYS A 47 11.51 12.90 4.53
CA LYS A 47 12.04 13.75 5.62
C LYS A 47 11.48 15.18 5.60
N HIS A 48 11.34 15.79 4.42
CA HIS A 48 11.03 17.22 4.27
C HIS A 48 9.56 17.57 4.03
N THR A 49 8.72 16.61 3.64
CA THR A 49 7.31 16.90 3.37
C THR A 49 6.54 17.22 4.65
N SER A 50 6.16 18.47 4.91
CA SER A 50 5.41 18.82 6.13
C SER A 50 3.97 18.29 6.15
N SER A 51 3.44 17.82 5.02
CA SER A 51 2.11 17.20 5.01
C SER A 51 2.14 15.84 5.71
N PRO A 52 1.06 15.50 6.43
CA PRO A 52 0.98 14.24 7.12
C PRO A 52 0.78 13.12 6.09
N LEU A 53 1.64 12.10 6.15
CA LEU A 53 1.57 10.95 5.26
C LEU A 53 0.58 9.94 5.86
N LYS A 54 -0.36 9.43 5.05
CA LYS A 54 -1.29 8.38 5.51
C LYS A 54 -0.50 7.11 5.82
N ASN A 55 -0.74 6.50 6.98
CA ASN A 55 -0.20 5.19 7.32
C ASN A 55 -0.95 4.12 6.49
N PRO A 56 -0.28 3.35 5.61
CA PRO A 56 -0.92 2.27 4.88
C PRO A 56 -1.14 1.00 5.72
N ASP A 57 -0.41 0.85 6.83
CA ASP A 57 -0.40 -0.36 7.66
C ASP A 57 -1.50 -0.32 8.73
N GLU A 58 -1.94 0.88 9.11
CA GLU A 58 -3.05 1.10 10.03
C GLU A 58 -4.31 1.52 9.28
N LYS A 59 -5.36 0.69 9.38
CA LYS A 59 -6.67 1.02 8.84
C LYS A 59 -7.41 1.93 9.80
N GLY A 60 -7.81 3.10 9.31
CA GLY A 60 -8.60 4.07 10.06
C GLY A 60 -10.10 3.89 9.86
N TRP A 61 -10.90 4.65 10.62
CA TRP A 61 -12.35 4.72 10.43
C TRP A 61 -12.77 5.24 9.05
N ASN A 62 -11.89 5.99 8.37
CA ASN A 62 -12.11 6.38 6.97
C ASN A 62 -12.09 5.18 6.02
N ASP A 63 -11.25 4.17 6.27
CA ASP A 63 -11.21 2.97 5.43
C ASP A 63 -12.51 2.15 5.61
N VAL A 64 -13.05 2.12 6.83
CA VAL A 64 -14.38 1.56 7.14
C VAL A 64 -15.47 2.31 6.37
N ALA A 65 -15.46 3.65 6.37
CA ALA A 65 -16.42 4.44 5.60
C ALA A 65 -16.35 4.15 4.10
N VAL A 66 -15.15 4.14 3.51
CA VAL A 66 -14.94 3.84 2.08
C VAL A 66 -15.43 2.46 1.72
N LYS A 67 -15.25 1.47 2.62
CA LYS A 67 -15.75 0.11 2.43
C LYS A 67 -17.27 0.04 2.56
N MET A 68 -17.84 0.67 3.57
CA MET A 68 -19.29 0.75 3.79
C MET A 68 -20.03 1.39 2.61
N ASN A 69 -19.44 2.42 1.98
CA ASN A 69 -19.98 3.08 0.78
C ASN A 69 -20.07 2.16 -0.45
N LYS A 70 -19.42 1.00 -0.42
CA LYS A 70 -19.44 -0.01 -1.49
C LYS A 70 -20.42 -1.15 -1.19
N LEU A 71 -21.17 -1.07 -0.10
CA LEU A 71 -22.10 -2.12 0.30
C LEU A 71 -23.54 -1.68 0.00
N ASN A 72 -24.37 -2.65 -0.38
CA ASN A 72 -25.80 -2.47 -0.52
C ASN A 72 -26.47 -3.06 0.72
N MET A 73 -27.33 -2.28 1.38
CA MET A 73 -28.12 -2.75 2.51
C MET A 73 -29.51 -3.12 2.02
N CYS A 74 -29.93 -4.36 2.28
CA CYS A 74 -31.28 -4.82 1.98
C CYS A 74 -32.13 -4.76 3.26
N LEU A 75 -33.25 -4.06 3.21
CA LEU A 75 -34.20 -3.97 4.32
C LEU A 75 -34.97 -5.30 4.49
N LEU A 76 -35.12 -5.73 5.74
CA LEU A 76 -36.02 -6.82 6.11
C LEU A 76 -37.45 -6.30 6.30
N ALA A 77 -38.42 -7.22 6.26
CA ALA A 77 -39.81 -6.91 6.56
C ALA A 77 -39.95 -6.30 7.98
N PRO A 78 -40.86 -5.32 8.18
CA PRO A 78 -41.12 -4.74 9.49
C PRO A 78 -41.47 -5.82 10.52
N GLY A 79 -40.82 -5.81 11.68
CA GLY A 79 -41.01 -6.81 12.74
C GLY A 79 -40.04 -7.98 12.71
N VAL A 80 -39.26 -8.15 11.63
CA VAL A 80 -38.14 -9.09 11.57
C VAL A 80 -36.86 -8.33 11.92
N SER A 81 -36.58 -8.20 13.21
CA SER A 81 -35.29 -7.72 13.68
C SER A 81 -34.34 -8.91 13.82
N PRO A 82 -33.10 -8.84 13.29
CA PRO A 82 -32.10 -9.86 13.60
C PRO A 82 -31.89 -9.89 15.11
N SER A 83 -31.90 -11.09 15.71
CA SER A 83 -31.61 -11.25 17.13
C SER A 83 -30.17 -10.86 17.38
N ILE A 84 -29.94 -9.66 17.94
CA ILE A 84 -28.60 -9.22 18.29
C ILE A 84 -28.25 -9.87 19.64
N ASN A 85 -27.61 -11.04 19.60
CA ASN A 85 -27.04 -11.61 20.81
C ASN A 85 -25.71 -10.88 21.11
N THR A 86 -25.79 -9.79 21.87
CA THR A 86 -24.64 -8.95 22.25
C THR A 86 -23.84 -9.49 23.44
N THR A 87 -24.22 -10.65 23.99
CA THR A 87 -23.56 -11.18 25.18
C THR A 87 -22.08 -11.48 24.90
N GLY A 88 -21.18 -10.80 25.62
CA GLY A 88 -19.73 -10.93 25.44
C GLY A 88 -19.13 -10.14 24.27
N MET A 89 -19.89 -9.24 23.63
CA MET A 89 -19.38 -8.35 22.58
C MET A 89 -19.04 -6.97 23.14
N GLU A 90 -17.96 -6.37 22.62
CA GLU A 90 -17.61 -4.97 22.83
C GLU A 90 -18.29 -4.11 21.75
N ALA A 91 -18.53 -2.83 22.05
CA ALA A 91 -19.20 -1.91 21.15
C ALA A 91 -18.28 -0.74 20.77
N ALA A 92 -18.05 -0.57 19.47
CA ALA A 92 -17.38 0.59 18.92
C ALA A 92 -18.42 1.52 18.27
N SER A 93 -18.48 2.77 18.72
CA SER A 93 -19.48 3.76 18.28
C SER A 93 -18.79 4.94 17.61
N VAL A 94 -19.16 5.26 16.36
CA VAL A 94 -18.51 6.32 15.57
C VAL A 94 -19.50 7.20 14.79
N PRO A 95 -19.42 8.55 14.90
CA PRO A 95 -20.31 9.49 14.21
C PRO A 95 -19.80 9.88 12.82
N PHE A 96 -20.32 9.28 11.76
CA PHE A 96 -20.04 9.67 10.38
C PHE A 96 -20.93 10.82 9.89
N GLU A 97 -20.38 11.68 9.04
CA GLU A 97 -21.18 12.65 8.29
C GLU A 97 -21.69 12.01 7.00
N MET A 98 -22.92 12.33 6.59
CA MET A 98 -23.51 11.80 5.36
C MET A 98 -23.35 12.81 4.23
N MET A 99 -23.02 12.32 3.03
CA MET A 99 -22.81 13.18 1.85
C MET A 99 -24.10 13.88 1.39
N LEU A 100 -25.25 13.26 1.64
CA LEU A 100 -26.57 13.82 1.36
C LEU A 100 -27.52 13.44 2.51
N PRO A 101 -28.32 14.37 3.03
CA PRO A 101 -29.28 14.05 4.06
C PRO A 101 -30.46 13.30 3.42
N VAL A 102 -30.83 12.18 4.05
CA VAL A 102 -32.16 11.56 3.94
C VAL A 102 -32.47 10.88 2.60
N HIS A 103 -31.90 9.70 2.37
CA HIS A 103 -32.66 8.65 1.69
C HIS A 103 -34.04 8.56 2.38
N GLU A 104 -35.16 8.44 1.63
CA GLU A 104 -36.53 8.48 2.21
C GLU A 104 -36.73 7.56 3.43
N ILE A 105 -35.92 6.51 3.53
CA ILE A 105 -35.84 5.57 4.65
C ILE A 105 -35.66 6.28 5.99
N TRP A 106 -34.82 7.32 6.09
CA TRP A 106 -34.58 8.05 7.34
C TRP A 106 -35.77 8.92 7.78
N LYS A 107 -36.77 9.12 6.92
CA LYS A 107 -38.05 9.72 7.31
C LYS A 107 -38.93 8.72 8.09
N ASN A 108 -38.79 7.43 7.78
CA ASN A 108 -39.63 6.36 8.32
C ASN A 108 -38.95 5.58 9.45
N PHE A 109 -37.62 5.48 9.44
CA PHE A 109 -36.84 4.72 10.41
C PHE A 109 -35.72 5.57 10.99
N THR A 110 -35.48 5.44 12.29
CA THR A 110 -34.44 6.17 13.01
C THR A 110 -33.26 5.27 13.40
N VAL A 111 -33.48 3.95 13.39
CA VAL A 111 -32.46 2.95 13.70
C VAL A 111 -32.52 1.83 12.66
N ILE A 112 -31.38 1.49 12.08
CA ILE A 112 -31.24 0.34 11.18
C ILE A 112 -30.24 -0.61 11.81
N SER A 113 -30.62 -1.87 11.99
CA SER A 113 -29.78 -2.87 12.64
C SER A 113 -29.59 -4.09 11.75
N GLY A 114 -28.42 -4.70 11.79
CA GLY A 114 -28.09 -5.77 10.86
C GLY A 114 -26.85 -6.56 11.22
N SER A 115 -26.50 -7.48 10.32
CA SER A 115 -25.23 -8.21 10.36
C SER A 115 -24.39 -7.90 9.12
N ILE A 116 -23.09 -7.69 9.32
CA ILE A 116 -22.12 -7.38 8.28
C ILE A 116 -20.84 -8.19 8.51
N ALA A 117 -20.25 -8.76 7.47
CA ALA A 117 -19.00 -9.48 7.62
C ALA A 117 -17.84 -8.50 7.92
N ALA A 118 -16.98 -8.84 8.89
CA ALA A 118 -15.84 -8.00 9.26
C ALA A 118 -14.91 -7.74 8.05
N ILE A 119 -14.76 -8.74 7.17
CA ILE A 119 -13.95 -8.64 5.95
C ILE A 119 -14.49 -7.63 4.94
N ASP A 120 -15.82 -7.48 4.85
CA ASP A 120 -16.47 -6.52 3.93
C ASP A 120 -16.22 -5.07 4.38
N LEU A 121 -16.10 -4.85 5.69
CA LEU A 121 -15.65 -3.58 6.28
C LEU A 121 -14.13 -3.38 6.21
N GLY A 122 -13.39 -4.37 5.69
CA GLY A 122 -11.94 -4.35 5.64
C GLY A 122 -11.29 -4.48 7.02
N LEU A 123 -12.01 -4.92 8.04
CA LEU A 123 -11.46 -5.15 9.38
C LEU A 123 -10.58 -6.40 9.38
N ARG A 124 -9.60 -6.43 10.29
CA ARG A 124 -8.69 -7.56 10.40
C ARG A 124 -9.38 -8.64 11.24
N ASP A 125 -9.77 -9.70 10.55
CA ASP A 125 -10.44 -10.85 11.14
C ASP A 125 -9.84 -12.14 10.57
N HIS A 126 -9.59 -13.08 11.45
CA HIS A 126 -8.99 -14.37 11.13
C HIS A 126 -10.02 -15.45 10.80
N ILE A 127 -11.30 -15.22 11.10
CA ILE A 127 -12.34 -16.27 11.13
C ILE A 127 -13.50 -15.99 10.16
N GLY A 128 -13.61 -14.76 9.61
CA GLY A 128 -14.71 -14.41 8.71
C GLY A 128 -16.03 -14.22 9.47
N THR A 129 -15.96 -13.57 10.62
CA THR A 129 -17.04 -13.29 11.55
C THR A 129 -17.99 -12.22 11.03
N ASN A 130 -19.27 -12.44 11.32
CA ASN A 130 -20.31 -11.45 11.11
C ASN A 130 -20.43 -10.59 12.37
N LEU A 131 -20.26 -9.29 12.19
CA LEU A 131 -20.44 -8.28 13.21
C LEU A 131 -21.89 -7.81 13.18
N SER A 132 -22.47 -7.60 14.36
CA SER A 132 -23.77 -6.91 14.42
C SER A 132 -23.53 -5.41 14.37
N PHE A 133 -24.33 -4.69 13.61
CA PHE A 133 -24.23 -3.25 13.52
C PHE A 133 -25.58 -2.58 13.79
N SER A 134 -25.53 -1.34 14.24
CA SER A 134 -26.68 -0.46 14.38
C SER A 134 -26.32 0.94 13.90
N LEU A 135 -27.04 1.43 12.90
CA LEU A 135 -26.96 2.79 12.37
C LEU A 135 -28.08 3.61 12.99
N SER A 136 -27.75 4.72 13.65
CA SER A 136 -28.73 5.60 14.28
C SER A 136 -28.54 7.04 13.84
N LEU A 137 -29.64 7.70 13.46
CA LEU A 137 -29.61 9.10 13.05
C LEU A 137 -29.40 10.00 14.28
N MET A 138 -28.44 10.91 14.19
CA MET A 138 -28.16 11.89 15.27
C MET A 138 -29.05 13.14 15.12
N GLN A 139 -29.14 13.94 16.20
CA GLN A 139 -30.00 15.14 16.28
C GLN A 139 -29.77 16.16 15.14
N SER A 140 -28.55 16.22 14.60
CA SER A 140 -28.19 17.13 13.49
C SER A 140 -28.77 16.73 12.12
N GLN A 141 -29.45 15.57 11.99
CA GLN A 141 -29.95 14.94 10.76
C GLN A 141 -28.93 14.71 9.61
N ASN A 142 -27.72 15.24 9.73
CA ASN A 142 -26.62 15.07 8.76
C ASN A 142 -25.52 14.13 9.27
N LYS A 143 -25.67 13.63 10.51
CA LYS A 143 -24.72 12.75 11.18
C LYS A 143 -25.38 11.41 11.51
N LEU A 144 -24.66 10.34 11.24
CA LEU A 144 -25.07 8.97 11.46
C LEU A 144 -24.10 8.31 12.43
N CYS A 145 -24.63 7.76 13.51
CA CYS A 145 -23.86 7.02 14.50
C CYS A 145 -23.87 5.54 14.12
N LEU A 146 -22.70 5.01 13.74
CA LEU A 146 -22.46 3.60 13.49
C LEU A 146 -21.98 2.94 14.78
N ASN A 147 -22.78 2.02 15.30
CA ASN A 147 -22.41 1.13 16.38
C ASN A 147 -22.05 -0.24 15.78
N LEU A 148 -20.85 -0.73 16.05
CA LEU A 148 -20.39 -2.06 15.69
C LEU A 148 -20.19 -2.88 16.95
N TYR A 149 -20.89 -4.00 17.04
CA TYR A 149 -20.71 -4.99 18.09
C TYR A 149 -19.76 -6.05 17.58
N HIS A 150 -18.62 -6.19 18.26
CA HIS A 150 -17.56 -7.09 17.85
C HIS A 150 -17.07 -7.93 19.02
N PRO A 151 -16.59 -9.16 18.76
CA PRO A 151 -15.90 -9.94 19.77
C PRO A 151 -14.50 -9.38 20.02
N TRP A 152 -13.91 -9.76 21.15
CA TRP A 152 -12.59 -9.30 21.62
C TRP A 152 -11.42 -9.60 20.67
N PHE A 153 -11.55 -10.57 19.76
CA PHE A 153 -10.50 -10.94 18.81
C PHE A 153 -10.53 -10.15 17.50
N VAL A 154 -11.58 -9.37 17.24
CA VAL A 154 -11.64 -8.48 16.07
C VAL A 154 -11.04 -7.14 16.46
N SER A 155 -9.95 -6.76 15.78
CA SER A 155 -9.27 -5.49 16.03
C SER A 155 -10.02 -4.35 15.35
N MET A 156 -10.51 -3.41 16.14
CA MET A 156 -11.14 -2.17 15.65
C MET A 156 -10.11 -1.08 15.41
N PRO A 157 -10.40 -0.10 14.51
CA PRO A 157 -9.55 1.07 14.33
C PRO A 157 -9.48 1.91 15.60
N HIS A 158 -8.28 2.36 15.97
CA HIS A 158 -8.05 3.19 17.16
C HIS A 158 -8.65 4.59 17.02
N GLY A 159 -8.98 5.23 18.15
CA GLY A 159 -9.36 6.64 18.20
C GLY A 159 -10.80 6.97 17.81
N ALA A 160 -11.73 6.02 17.94
CA ALA A 160 -13.16 6.23 17.73
C ALA A 160 -13.73 7.27 18.73
N PRO A 161 -14.23 8.44 18.28
CA PRO A 161 -15.04 9.28 19.16
C PRO A 161 -16.40 8.64 19.37
N THR A 162 -16.79 8.41 20.62
CA THR A 162 -18.08 7.81 20.97
C THR A 162 -19.23 8.74 20.61
N CYS A 163 -20.22 8.24 19.88
CA CYS A 163 -21.48 8.94 19.68
C CYS A 163 -22.52 8.49 20.72
N ASN A 164 -23.11 9.44 21.44
CA ASN A 164 -24.29 9.19 22.26
C ASN A 164 -25.49 9.01 21.32
N SER A 165 -25.81 7.77 20.93
CA SER A 165 -26.97 7.49 20.09
C SER A 165 -28.26 7.76 20.86
N LEU A 166 -29.10 8.67 20.34
CA LEU A 166 -30.53 8.81 20.68
C LEU A 166 -30.86 8.86 22.19
N GLN A 167 -30.55 9.99 22.85
CA GLN A 167 -31.12 10.27 24.16
C GLN A 167 -32.55 10.86 24.10
N PHE A 168 -33.09 11.19 22.91
CA PHE A 168 -34.42 11.80 22.76
C PHE A 168 -35.12 11.42 21.46
N ASN A 169 -35.53 10.16 21.29
CA ASN A 169 -36.66 9.87 20.40
C ASN A 169 -37.64 8.96 21.13
N PRO A 170 -38.82 9.46 21.55
CA PRO A 170 -39.76 8.72 22.40
C PRO A 170 -40.31 7.44 21.74
N PHE A 171 -40.16 7.28 20.42
CA PHE A 171 -40.53 6.07 19.68
C PHE A 171 -39.52 5.78 18.56
N PRO A 172 -38.40 5.09 18.81
CA PRO A 172 -37.47 4.72 17.75
C PRO A 172 -38.13 3.70 16.82
N LYS A 173 -38.30 4.06 15.54
CA LYS A 173 -38.73 3.11 14.51
C LYS A 173 -37.49 2.37 14.01
N SER A 174 -37.34 1.11 14.40
CA SER A 174 -36.24 0.25 13.99
C SER A 174 -36.61 -0.64 12.82
N ILE A 175 -35.63 -0.94 11.96
CA ILE A 175 -35.76 -1.92 10.89
C ILE A 175 -34.50 -2.79 10.81
N GLY A 176 -34.69 -4.08 10.52
CA GLY A 176 -33.60 -5.00 10.22
C GLY A 176 -33.05 -4.74 8.82
N ALA A 177 -31.74 -4.88 8.63
CA ALA A 177 -31.11 -4.93 7.32
C ALA A 177 -30.05 -6.03 7.28
N PHE A 178 -29.87 -6.65 6.11
CA PHE A 178 -28.69 -7.47 5.83
C PHE A 178 -27.84 -6.79 4.77
N VAL A 179 -26.53 -7.03 4.78
CA VAL A 179 -25.58 -6.33 3.94
C VAL A 179 -25.06 -7.27 2.86
N LEU A 180 -25.02 -6.75 1.62
CA LEU A 180 -24.45 -7.44 0.48
C LEU A 180 -23.30 -6.61 -0.10
N PRO A 181 -22.20 -7.24 -0.51
CA PRO A 181 -21.22 -6.59 -1.36
C PRO A 181 -21.90 -6.11 -2.65
N ARG A 182 -21.59 -4.90 -3.11
CA ARG A 182 -22.04 -4.42 -4.42
C ARG A 182 -21.42 -5.32 -5.50
N GLU A 183 -22.25 -5.91 -6.36
CA GLU A 183 -21.78 -6.79 -7.44
C GLU A 183 -20.94 -6.01 -8.46
N ASP A 184 -19.65 -5.85 -8.17
CA ASP A 184 -18.66 -5.36 -9.13
C ASP A 184 -18.23 -6.55 -10.02
N LYS A 185 -19.09 -6.90 -10.99
CA LYS A 185 -18.86 -7.79 -12.16
C LYS A 185 -17.60 -8.70 -12.14
N LYS A 186 -17.81 -9.98 -11.81
CA LYS A 186 -17.19 -11.24 -12.30
C LYS A 186 -17.01 -12.22 -11.13
N LEU A 187 -18.12 -12.79 -10.65
CA LEU A 187 -18.04 -14.10 -10.02
C LEU A 187 -18.71 -15.11 -10.95
N THR A 188 -17.86 -15.95 -11.50
CA THR A 188 -18.16 -17.14 -12.30
C THR A 188 -19.33 -17.93 -11.73
N THR A 189 -20.32 -18.16 -12.60
CA THR A 189 -21.18 -19.35 -12.73
C THR A 189 -21.19 -20.28 -11.51
N GLY A 190 -22.23 -20.16 -10.66
CA GLY A 190 -22.65 -21.26 -9.79
C GLY A 190 -23.07 -20.94 -8.36
N SER A 191 -22.84 -19.74 -7.82
CA SER A 191 -23.27 -19.41 -6.46
C SER A 191 -24.58 -18.61 -6.47
N ILE A 192 -25.60 -19.09 -5.75
CA ILE A 192 -26.86 -18.39 -5.52
C ILE A 192 -26.55 -17.17 -4.64
N THR A 193 -26.22 -16.03 -5.25
CA THR A 193 -26.03 -14.79 -4.49
C THR A 193 -27.42 -14.31 -4.02
N PRO A 194 -27.60 -14.06 -2.71
CA PRO A 194 -28.85 -13.48 -2.22
C PRO A 194 -28.99 -12.09 -2.85
N LYS A 195 -30.08 -11.87 -3.60
CA LYS A 195 -30.45 -10.56 -4.14
C LYS A 195 -31.41 -9.88 -3.17
N CYS A 196 -31.30 -8.57 -2.99
CA CYS A 196 -32.35 -7.82 -2.30
C CYS A 196 -33.67 -8.01 -3.06
N ALA A 197 -34.80 -8.03 -2.34
CA ALA A 197 -36.11 -7.92 -2.99
C ALA A 197 -36.19 -6.57 -3.72
N ASP A 198 -36.92 -6.52 -4.84
CA ASP A 198 -37.07 -5.30 -5.63
C ASP A 198 -37.51 -4.12 -4.74
N ASN A 199 -36.81 -2.99 -4.83
CA ASN A 199 -36.99 -1.76 -4.03
C ASN A 199 -36.66 -1.82 -2.53
N SER A 200 -36.02 -2.90 -2.04
CA SER A 200 -35.56 -2.99 -0.63
C SER A 200 -34.08 -2.65 -0.42
N ALA A 201 -33.34 -2.35 -1.49
CA ALA A 201 -31.92 -2.02 -1.46
C ALA A 201 -31.69 -0.51 -1.27
N PHE A 202 -30.75 -0.15 -0.40
CA PHE A 202 -30.26 1.23 -0.27
C PHE A 202 -28.76 1.28 -0.01
N ASP A 203 -28.11 2.35 -0.46
CA ASP A 203 -26.72 2.65 -0.19
C ASP A 203 -26.60 3.80 0.82
N VAL A 204 -25.60 3.70 1.70
CA VAL A 204 -25.25 4.77 2.63
C VAL A 204 -23.94 5.38 2.17
N LYS A 205 -23.95 6.69 1.90
CA LYS A 205 -22.75 7.45 1.51
C LYS A 205 -22.22 8.25 2.69
N LEU A 206 -21.26 7.67 3.39
CA LEU A 206 -20.50 8.26 4.48
C LEU A 206 -19.36 9.12 3.94
N LEU A 207 -19.16 10.29 4.54
CA LEU A 207 -18.03 11.17 4.28
C LEU A 207 -16.82 10.75 5.11
N GLU A 208 -15.65 10.90 4.51
CA GLU A 208 -14.37 10.73 5.21
C GLU A 208 -14.14 11.91 6.15
N ASN A 209 -13.64 11.62 7.36
CA ASN A 209 -13.30 12.65 8.33
C ASN A 209 -11.77 12.80 8.38
N PRO A 210 -11.21 13.99 8.08
CA PRO A 210 -9.77 14.19 8.11
C PRO A 210 -9.16 13.90 9.49
N ALA A 211 -9.91 14.04 10.58
CA ALA A 211 -9.47 13.77 11.95
C ALA A 211 -9.21 12.28 12.25
N TRP A 212 -9.74 11.36 11.43
CA TRP A 212 -9.54 9.91 11.59
C TRP A 212 -8.56 9.32 10.58
N THR A 213 -7.90 10.17 9.81
CA THR A 213 -6.82 9.71 8.95
C THR A 213 -5.70 9.26 9.87
N VAL A 214 -5.35 7.98 9.83
CA VAL A 214 -4.16 7.51 10.55
C VAL A 214 -2.96 8.06 9.82
N LEU A 215 -2.26 8.97 10.47
CA LEU A 215 -1.09 9.63 9.93
C LEU A 215 0.14 8.90 10.46
N LEU A 216 1.13 8.70 9.60
CA LEU A 216 2.43 8.19 9.99
C LEU A 216 2.98 9.07 11.12
N GLY A 217 3.30 8.46 12.26
CA GLY A 217 3.87 9.16 13.39
C GLY A 217 5.18 9.85 13.00
N LYS A 218 5.51 10.99 13.65
CA LYS A 218 6.81 11.66 13.43
C LYS A 218 7.99 10.72 13.68
N GLU A 219 7.86 9.82 14.64
CA GLU A 219 8.88 8.82 14.97
C GLU A 219 9.03 7.74 13.90
N GLU A 220 7.94 7.12 13.46
CA GLU A 220 7.96 6.08 12.42
C GLU A 220 8.50 6.61 11.10
N ARG A 221 8.09 7.84 10.77
CA ARG A 221 8.59 8.58 9.62
C ARG A 221 10.09 8.86 9.71
N ALA A 222 10.58 9.26 10.88
CA ALA A 222 12.00 9.46 11.12
C ALA A 222 12.79 8.14 10.99
N ARG A 223 12.23 7.04 11.50
CA ARG A 223 12.83 5.70 11.42
C ARG A 223 12.92 5.22 9.96
N SER A 224 11.82 5.27 9.21
CA SER A 224 11.78 4.86 7.80
C SER A 224 12.70 5.72 6.92
N SER A 225 12.70 7.05 7.10
CA SER A 225 13.61 7.93 6.37
C SER A 225 15.07 7.71 6.75
N HIS A 226 15.38 7.37 8.01
CA HIS A 226 16.73 7.02 8.43
C HIS A 226 17.22 5.74 7.75
N HIS A 227 16.42 4.68 7.74
CA HIS A 227 16.79 3.43 7.06
C HIS A 227 16.97 3.62 5.55
N LEU A 228 16.07 4.36 4.89
CA LEU A 228 16.22 4.68 3.46
C LEU A 228 17.48 5.50 3.20
N MET A 229 17.80 6.47 4.05
CA MET A 229 19.01 7.29 3.93
C MET A 229 20.26 6.42 4.05
N VAL A 230 20.36 5.58 5.08
CA VAL A 230 21.49 4.64 5.27
C VAL A 230 21.63 3.68 4.09
N ALA A 231 20.52 3.10 3.62
CA ALA A 231 20.52 2.20 2.47
C ALA A 231 20.99 2.92 1.19
N SER A 232 20.51 4.14 0.94
CA SER A 232 20.92 4.94 -0.23
C SER A 232 22.41 5.28 -0.20
N LEU A 233 22.95 5.63 0.99
CA LEU A 233 24.38 5.89 1.17
C LEU A 233 25.21 4.63 0.91
N PHE A 234 24.76 3.46 1.38
CA PHE A 234 25.42 2.19 1.12
C PHE A 234 25.46 1.84 -0.38
N LEU A 235 24.34 2.04 -1.09
CA LEU A 235 24.25 1.80 -2.53
C LEU A 235 25.17 2.74 -3.33
N LEU A 236 25.16 4.04 -3.01
CA LEU A 236 26.01 5.03 -3.67
C LEU A 236 27.49 4.77 -3.35
N ALA A 237 27.84 4.45 -2.11
CA ALA A 237 29.19 4.07 -1.74
C ALA A 237 29.65 2.83 -2.53
N SER A 238 28.80 1.81 -2.65
CA SER A 238 29.07 0.62 -3.46
C SER A 238 29.35 0.99 -4.92
N PHE A 239 28.53 1.86 -5.52
CA PHE A 239 28.77 2.37 -6.87
C PHE A 239 30.12 3.08 -7.01
N PHE A 240 30.47 3.99 -6.09
CA PHE A 240 31.76 4.68 -6.12
C PHE A 240 32.94 3.73 -5.94
N THR A 241 32.82 2.68 -5.11
CA THR A 241 33.88 1.66 -4.98
C THR A 241 34.10 0.90 -6.27
N ILE A 242 33.03 0.59 -7.03
CA ILE A 242 33.13 -0.06 -8.35
C ILE A 242 33.81 0.87 -9.35
N LEU A 243 33.49 2.16 -9.36
CA LEU A 243 34.16 3.15 -10.21
C LEU A 243 35.65 3.29 -9.87
N CYS A 244 36.00 3.35 -8.58
CA CYS A 244 37.40 3.37 -8.13
C CYS A 244 38.15 2.10 -8.55
N PHE A 245 37.52 0.93 -8.41
CA PHE A 245 38.08 -0.34 -8.87
C PHE A 245 38.31 -0.34 -10.39
N ALA A 246 37.35 0.15 -11.17
CA ALA A 246 37.46 0.28 -12.61
C ALA A 246 38.60 1.23 -13.03
N ALA A 247 38.75 2.36 -12.33
CA ALA A 247 39.82 3.33 -12.58
C ALA A 247 41.23 2.77 -12.33
N VAL A 248 41.40 1.96 -11.28
CA VAL A 248 42.69 1.35 -10.93
C VAL A 248 42.99 0.13 -11.79
N ARG A 249 42.00 -0.74 -12.06
CA ARG A 249 42.22 -2.07 -12.66
C ARG A 249 41.89 -2.16 -14.15
N GLY A 250 41.22 -1.17 -14.73
CA GLY A 250 40.81 -1.14 -16.14
C GLY A 250 41.94 -1.04 -17.17
N GLY A 251 43.19 -0.86 -16.72
CA GLY A 251 44.37 -0.73 -17.60
C GLY A 251 45.22 -2.00 -17.80
N SER A 252 44.93 -3.12 -17.10
CA SER A 252 45.92 -4.21 -16.97
C SER A 252 45.77 -5.41 -17.93
N SER A 253 44.77 -5.48 -18.82
CA SER A 253 44.56 -6.71 -19.61
C SER A 253 43.99 -6.49 -21.01
N SER A 254 44.69 -5.73 -21.84
CA SER A 254 44.50 -5.80 -23.29
C SER A 254 45.87 -5.87 -23.95
N LYS A 255 46.47 -7.07 -23.95
CA LYS A 255 47.51 -7.37 -24.95
C LYS A 255 46.80 -7.35 -26.31
N PRO A 256 47.23 -6.55 -27.29
CA PRO A 256 46.66 -6.62 -28.62
C PRO A 256 46.94 -8.01 -29.17
N ILE A 257 45.87 -8.74 -29.54
CA ILE A 257 45.98 -9.94 -30.34
C ILE A 257 46.59 -9.51 -31.68
N LYS A 258 47.90 -9.73 -31.84
CA LYS A 258 48.54 -9.68 -33.16
C LYS A 258 47.96 -10.83 -33.97
N ILE A 259 47.04 -10.54 -34.87
CA ILE A 259 46.68 -11.44 -35.96
C ILE A 259 47.91 -11.49 -36.87
N SER A 260 48.76 -12.50 -36.67
CA SER A 260 49.83 -12.83 -37.60
C SER A 260 49.19 -13.48 -38.81
N ASN A 261 49.36 -12.86 -39.96
CA ASN A 261 48.95 -13.36 -41.27
C ASN A 261 49.59 -14.76 -41.50
N PRO A 262 48.84 -15.82 -41.87
CA PRO A 262 49.41 -17.12 -42.18
C PRO A 262 49.72 -17.18 -43.68
N GLY A 263 50.99 -17.37 -44.05
CA GLY A 263 51.30 -17.66 -45.45
C GLY A 263 52.71 -17.35 -45.90
N ARG A 264 53.72 -18.00 -45.31
CA ARG A 264 54.94 -18.37 -46.04
C ARG A 264 55.56 -19.59 -45.37
N ILE A 265 55.41 -20.73 -46.04
CA ILE A 265 56.09 -21.98 -45.72
C ILE A 265 57.51 -21.83 -46.26
N GLU A 266 58.51 -21.89 -45.38
CA GLU A 266 59.91 -22.04 -45.76
C GLU A 266 60.31 -23.44 -45.28
N LEU A 267 60.63 -24.33 -46.22
CA LEU A 267 61.06 -25.70 -45.96
C LEU A 267 62.46 -25.67 -45.34
N GLU A 268 62.59 -26.36 -44.21
CA GLU A 268 63.85 -26.61 -43.50
C GLU A 268 64.63 -27.71 -44.23
N ASP A 269 65.83 -27.39 -44.74
CA ASP A 269 66.80 -28.34 -45.26
C ASP A 269 67.40 -29.18 -44.10
N LYS A 270 67.38 -30.51 -44.25
CA LYS A 270 68.09 -31.47 -43.40
C LYS A 270 69.31 -31.97 -44.15
N GLU A 271 70.50 -31.81 -43.57
CA GLU A 271 71.69 -32.59 -43.95
C GLU A 271 72.29 -33.27 -42.70
N PRO A 272 72.52 -34.60 -42.71
CA PRO A 272 73.12 -35.32 -41.59
C PRO A 272 74.65 -35.44 -41.71
N LEU A 273 75.32 -35.40 -40.55
CA LEU A 273 76.76 -35.67 -40.36
C LEU A 273 77.17 -37.06 -40.89
N ALA A 274 78.27 -37.08 -41.66
CA ALA A 274 79.15 -38.22 -41.95
C ALA A 274 80.19 -38.41 -40.82
N PRO A 275 81.11 -39.40 -40.87
CA PRO A 275 81.25 -40.55 -41.77
C PRO A 275 80.98 -41.93 -41.14
#